data_AF-A0A1T4X6F7-F1
#
_entry.id   AF-A0A1T4X6F7-F1
#
_cell.length_a   1.000
_cell.length_b   1.000
_cell.length_c   1.000
_cell.angle_alpha   90.00
_cell.angle_beta   90.00
_cell.angle_gamma   90.00
#
_symmetry.space_group_name_H-M   'P 1'
#
loop_
_entity.id
_entity.type
_entity.pdbx_description
1 polymer ?
#
loop_
_entity_poly.entity_id
_entity_poly.type
_entity_poly.pdbx_seq_one_letter_code
_entity_poly.pdbx_strand_id
1 'polypeptide(L)'
;MQQTGIFAGHTEVRFPYARWGWTRGGGKVWHGGLDVVGPDDATIRMPYYKGRRITGRVTRARIVTDRRDKTWEWGYYVCVQLDRGQTPDAVNFLYFAHCASLLVKAGQRVASGDALAVMGNTGNAALADPPYRHCHLEVRAAAGGVGLDPTVYAGCENAVGVYGAAGRMQVITVGPVTQGDADAVLEVCRARGLVDAGLYRSEWRDA
;
A
#
# COMPACT_ATOMS: atom_id res chain seq x y z
N MET A 1 -1.03 5.94 12.03
CA MET A 1 -1.79 5.80 10.78
C MET A 1 -2.39 4.40 10.74
N GLN A 2 -3.63 4.25 10.27
CA GLN A 2 -4.29 2.94 10.15
C GLN A 2 -3.74 2.18 8.93
N GLN A 3 -3.52 0.87 9.05
CA GLN A 3 -3.14 0.02 7.93
C GLN A 3 -4.40 -0.59 7.29
N THR A 4 -4.70 -0.22 6.06
CA THR A 4 -5.83 -0.78 5.29
C THR A 4 -5.40 -1.90 4.34
N GLY A 5 -4.10 -1.96 4.01
CA GLY A 5 -3.50 -2.92 3.07
C GLY A 5 -2.09 -3.32 3.49
N ILE A 6 -1.13 -3.22 2.56
CA ILE A 6 0.29 -3.50 2.86
C ILE A 6 1.06 -2.27 3.36
N PHE A 7 0.47 -1.07 3.29
CA PHE A 7 1.03 0.16 3.83
C PHE A 7 0.16 0.73 4.96
N ALA A 8 0.78 1.46 5.88
CA ALA A 8 0.06 2.27 6.85
C ALA A 8 -0.26 3.64 6.23
N GLY A 9 -1.49 4.12 6.39
CA GLY A 9 -1.96 5.34 5.74
C GLY A 9 -2.51 5.04 4.34
N HIS A 10 -2.18 5.89 3.39
CA HIS A 10 -2.66 5.77 2.02
C HIS A 10 -1.90 4.69 1.24
N THR A 11 -2.56 4.19 0.21
CA THR A 11 -2.00 3.31 -0.82
C THR A 11 -2.39 3.86 -2.18
N GLU A 12 -1.45 4.00 -3.09
CA GLU A 12 -1.68 4.57 -4.40
C GLU A 12 -1.39 3.54 -5.49
N VAL A 13 -2.32 3.43 -6.45
CA VAL A 13 -2.08 2.80 -7.75
C VAL A 13 -1.85 3.93 -8.74
N ARG A 14 -0.60 4.16 -9.11
CA ARG A 14 -0.21 5.40 -9.82
C ARG A 14 -0.52 5.37 -11.32
N PHE A 15 -0.42 4.21 -11.96
CA PHE A 15 -0.48 4.11 -13.41
C PHE A 15 -1.46 3.04 -13.90
N PRO A 16 -2.05 3.19 -15.10
CA PRO A 16 -2.95 2.17 -15.65
C PRO A 16 -2.30 0.79 -15.78
N TYR A 17 -1.00 0.73 -16.10
CA TYR A 17 -0.26 -0.52 -16.26
C TYR A 17 0.09 -1.22 -14.95
N ALA A 18 0.00 -0.51 -13.82
CA ALA A 18 0.23 -1.05 -12.47
C ALA A 18 -0.85 -2.06 -12.06
N ARG A 19 -1.99 -2.08 -12.76
CA ARG A 19 -3.17 -2.84 -12.39
C ARG A 19 -2.99 -4.33 -12.62
N TRP A 20 -3.51 -5.12 -11.69
CA TRP A 20 -3.66 -6.54 -11.90
C TRP A 20 -4.53 -6.79 -13.12
N GLY A 21 -4.15 -7.76 -13.95
CA GLY A 21 -4.91 -8.03 -15.16
C GLY A 21 -4.49 -7.21 -16.38
N TRP A 22 -3.66 -6.17 -16.21
CA TRP A 22 -3.29 -5.30 -17.33
C TRP A 22 -2.49 -6.08 -18.38
N THR A 23 -2.88 -5.91 -19.65
CA THR A 23 -2.22 -6.60 -20.77
C THR A 23 -1.42 -5.63 -21.64
N ARG A 24 -0.30 -6.10 -22.17
CA ARG A 24 0.55 -5.39 -23.15
C ARG A 24 0.95 -6.32 -24.30
N GLY A 25 1.43 -5.72 -25.39
CA GLY A 25 1.87 -6.49 -26.58
C GLY A 25 0.73 -7.29 -27.23
N GLY A 26 -0.47 -6.71 -27.31
CA GLY A 26 -1.64 -7.35 -27.92
C GLY A 26 -2.21 -8.52 -27.10
N GLY A 27 -2.13 -8.46 -25.77
CA GLY A 27 -2.65 -9.51 -24.88
C GLY A 27 -1.64 -10.58 -24.46
N LYS A 28 -0.44 -10.59 -25.03
CA LYS A 28 0.56 -11.65 -24.83
C LYS A 28 1.32 -11.55 -23.51
N VAL A 29 1.37 -10.37 -22.93
CA VAL A 29 2.02 -10.15 -21.63
C VAL A 29 1.00 -9.57 -20.68
N TRP A 30 0.91 -10.19 -19.51
CA TRP A 30 -0.12 -9.95 -18.52
C TRP A 30 0.52 -9.61 -17.19
N HIS A 31 -0.04 -8.62 -16.50
CA HIS A 31 0.46 -8.16 -15.21
C HIS A 31 -0.11 -9.00 -14.07
N GLY A 32 0.76 -9.80 -13.43
CA GLY A 32 0.37 -10.82 -12.46
C GLY A 32 0.15 -10.37 -11.02
N GLY A 33 0.37 -9.10 -10.77
CA GLY A 33 0.17 -8.47 -9.47
C GLY A 33 -0.43 -7.08 -9.62
N LEU A 34 -0.38 -6.35 -8.52
CA LEU A 34 -0.75 -4.95 -8.45
C LEU A 34 0.45 -4.15 -7.94
N ASP A 35 0.85 -3.14 -8.69
CA ASP A 35 1.93 -2.23 -8.27
C ASP A 35 1.35 -1.11 -7.42
N VAL A 36 1.72 -1.11 -6.15
CA VAL A 36 1.19 -0.17 -5.15
C VAL A 36 2.30 0.66 -4.53
N VAL A 37 1.98 1.92 -4.26
CA VAL A 37 2.86 2.91 -3.64
C VAL A 37 2.33 3.24 -2.24
N GLY A 38 3.21 3.27 -1.23
CA GLY A 38 2.93 3.83 0.08
C GLY A 38 3.43 5.28 0.15
N PRO A 39 2.59 6.29 -0.13
CA PRO A 39 3.02 7.70 -0.11
C PRO A 39 3.36 8.21 1.29
N ASP A 40 2.74 7.65 2.34
CA ASP A 40 2.92 8.12 3.73
C ASP A 40 4.05 7.39 4.48
N ASP A 41 4.23 6.10 4.20
CA ASP A 41 5.23 5.22 4.82
C ASP A 41 5.68 4.19 3.78
N ALA A 42 7.00 4.12 3.55
CA ALA A 42 7.59 3.17 2.61
C ALA A 42 7.67 1.74 3.19
N THR A 43 7.34 1.53 4.46
CA THR A 43 7.36 0.21 5.10
C THR A 43 6.26 -0.68 4.54
N ILE A 44 6.65 -1.76 3.87
CA ILE A 44 5.75 -2.83 3.43
C ILE A 44 5.48 -3.74 4.63
N ARG A 45 4.22 -3.94 4.94
CA ARG A 45 3.74 -4.71 6.10
C ARG A 45 2.92 -5.91 5.65
N MET A 46 2.90 -6.93 6.50
CA MET A 46 1.99 -8.06 6.33
C MET A 46 0.54 -7.53 6.38
N PRO A 47 -0.30 -7.82 5.37
CA PRO A 47 -1.64 -7.24 5.28
C PRO A 47 -2.61 -7.86 6.29
N TYR A 48 -3.74 -7.18 6.47
CA TYR A 48 -4.95 -7.76 7.04
C TYR A 48 -5.83 -8.30 5.92
N TYR A 49 -6.70 -9.26 6.23
CA TYR A 49 -7.74 -9.70 5.30
C TYR A 49 -9.10 -9.16 5.75
N LYS A 50 -9.62 -8.13 5.07
CA LYS A 50 -10.89 -7.47 5.45
C LYS A 50 -10.96 -7.08 6.93
N GLY A 51 -9.88 -6.51 7.45
CA GLY A 51 -9.74 -6.13 8.87
C GLY A 51 -9.41 -7.27 9.82
N ARG A 52 -9.43 -8.53 9.37
CA ARG A 52 -9.02 -9.68 10.17
C ARG A 52 -7.51 -9.88 10.13
N ARG A 53 -6.91 -10.13 11.30
CA ARG A 53 -5.51 -10.54 11.40
C ARG A 53 -5.31 -11.90 10.73
N ILE A 54 -4.28 -11.99 9.90
CA ILE A 54 -3.80 -13.20 9.24
C ILE A 54 -2.33 -13.45 9.60
N THR A 55 -1.91 -14.70 9.52
CA THR A 55 -0.55 -15.14 9.88
C THR A 55 0.06 -16.02 8.80
N GLY A 56 1.39 -16.10 8.79
CA GLY A 56 2.10 -16.96 7.85
C GLY A 56 3.57 -17.14 8.19
N ARG A 57 4.28 -17.80 7.28
CA ARG A 57 5.71 -18.04 7.33
C ARG A 57 6.38 -17.47 6.08
N VAL A 58 7.44 -16.71 6.28
CA VAL A 58 8.33 -16.26 5.20
C VAL A 58 9.03 -17.49 4.60
N THR A 59 8.72 -17.83 3.36
CA THR A 59 9.39 -18.94 2.65
C THR A 59 10.61 -18.47 1.87
N ARG A 60 10.64 -17.20 1.45
CA ARG A 60 11.74 -16.57 0.72
C ARG A 60 11.88 -15.12 1.15
N ALA A 61 13.11 -14.65 1.31
CA ALA A 61 13.48 -13.26 1.53
C ALA A 61 14.89 -13.07 0.96
N ARG A 62 14.98 -12.70 -0.32
CA ARG A 62 16.26 -12.67 -1.07
C ARG A 62 16.17 -11.78 -2.32
N ILE A 63 17.28 -11.71 -3.06
CA ILE A 63 17.36 -11.19 -4.43
C ILE A 63 17.96 -12.27 -5.35
N VAL A 64 17.53 -12.30 -6.61
CA VAL A 64 18.17 -13.06 -7.69
C VAL A 64 18.82 -12.06 -8.64
N THR A 65 20.11 -12.25 -8.94
CA THR A 65 20.87 -11.34 -9.83
C THR A 65 21.21 -11.95 -11.18
N ASP A 66 21.14 -13.29 -11.33
CA ASP A 66 21.32 -13.96 -12.62
C ASP A 66 20.11 -13.69 -13.52
N ARG A 67 20.33 -12.94 -14.60
CA ARG A 67 19.27 -12.52 -15.54
C ARG A 67 18.69 -13.66 -16.38
N ARG A 68 19.29 -14.87 -16.34
CA ARG A 68 18.74 -16.07 -16.98
C ARG A 68 17.57 -16.66 -16.19
N ASP A 69 17.55 -16.46 -14.87
CA ASP A 69 16.42 -16.78 -14.01
C ASP A 69 15.48 -15.58 -13.97
N LYS A 70 14.28 -15.69 -14.57
CA LYS A 70 13.29 -14.61 -14.63
C LYS A 70 12.92 -14.02 -13.27
N THR A 71 13.20 -14.71 -12.16
CA THR A 71 13.06 -14.17 -10.81
C THR A 71 13.92 -12.91 -10.58
N TRP A 72 14.96 -12.66 -11.37
CA TRP A 72 15.75 -11.42 -11.30
C TRP A 72 14.87 -10.16 -11.44
N GLU A 73 13.79 -10.26 -12.22
CA GLU A 73 12.85 -9.17 -12.46
C GLU A 73 12.27 -8.64 -11.15
N TRP A 74 12.14 -9.51 -10.15
CA TRP A 74 11.52 -9.21 -8.86
C TRP A 74 12.39 -8.34 -7.95
N GLY A 75 13.69 -8.23 -8.21
CA GLY A 75 14.61 -7.52 -7.32
C GLY A 75 14.70 -8.19 -5.93
N TYR A 76 14.82 -7.38 -4.87
CA TYR A 76 14.60 -7.90 -3.52
C TYR A 76 13.14 -8.21 -3.32
N TYR A 77 12.85 -9.43 -2.87
CA TYR A 77 11.47 -9.87 -2.68
C TYR A 77 11.29 -10.76 -1.44
N VAL A 78 10.08 -10.71 -0.91
CA VAL A 78 9.58 -11.56 0.17
C VAL A 78 8.46 -12.44 -0.36
N CYS A 79 8.45 -13.71 0.02
CA CYS A 79 7.30 -14.60 -0.14
C CYS A 79 6.83 -15.08 1.23
N VAL A 80 5.57 -14.84 1.56
CA VAL A 80 4.90 -15.36 2.76
C VAL A 80 3.91 -16.43 2.33
N GLN A 81 4.04 -17.63 2.88
CA GLN A 81 2.99 -18.65 2.83
C GLN A 81 2.07 -18.44 4.02
N LEU A 82 0.79 -18.24 3.78
CA LEU A 82 -0.22 -18.13 4.83
C LEU A 82 -0.32 -19.45 5.61
N ASP A 83 -0.60 -19.35 6.91
CA ASP A 83 -1.01 -20.53 7.67
C ASP A 83 -2.34 -21.07 7.07
N ARG A 84 -2.70 -22.33 7.37
CA ARG A 84 -3.89 -22.95 6.80
C ARG A 84 -5.18 -22.22 7.25
N GLY A 85 -6.10 -21.97 6.31
CA GLY A 85 -7.43 -21.41 6.61
C GLY A 85 -7.42 -19.93 7.00
N GLN A 86 -6.40 -19.17 6.60
CA GLN A 86 -6.30 -17.74 6.90
C GLN A 86 -7.22 -16.87 6.06
N THR A 87 -7.75 -17.37 4.95
CA THR A 87 -8.73 -16.65 4.12
C THR A 87 -9.71 -17.65 3.51
N PRO A 88 -10.95 -17.22 3.20
CA PRO A 88 -11.93 -18.05 2.51
C PRO A 88 -11.70 -18.09 0.98
N ASP A 89 -10.79 -17.26 0.46
CA ASP A 89 -10.41 -17.28 -0.95
C ASP A 89 -9.35 -18.36 -1.24
N ALA A 90 -8.91 -18.46 -2.49
CA ALA A 90 -7.93 -19.47 -2.90
C ALA A 90 -6.48 -19.09 -2.55
N VAL A 91 -6.20 -17.91 -2.00
CA VAL A 91 -4.84 -17.40 -1.83
C VAL A 91 -4.14 -18.11 -0.66
N ASN A 92 -2.93 -18.60 -0.91
CA ASN A 92 -2.07 -19.17 0.12
C ASN A 92 -0.68 -18.54 0.16
N PHE A 93 -0.30 -17.76 -0.85
CA PHE A 93 1.02 -17.14 -0.94
C PHE A 93 0.90 -15.66 -1.29
N LEU A 94 1.61 -14.83 -0.54
CA LEU A 94 1.77 -13.40 -0.78
C LEU A 94 3.21 -13.11 -1.18
N TYR A 95 3.38 -12.30 -2.20
CA TYR A 95 4.66 -11.98 -2.81
C TYR A 95 4.82 -10.46 -2.87
N PHE A 96 5.93 -9.97 -2.33
CA PHE A 96 6.23 -8.54 -2.24
C PHE A 96 7.57 -8.32 -2.94
N ALA A 97 7.57 -7.65 -4.09
CA ALA A 97 8.75 -7.49 -4.93
C ALA A 97 9.17 -6.02 -5.08
N HIS A 98 10.31 -5.82 -5.74
CA HIS A 98 10.98 -4.55 -6.00
C HIS A 98 11.44 -3.79 -4.75
N CYS A 99 11.54 -4.48 -3.61
CA CYS A 99 11.90 -3.85 -2.34
C CYS A 99 13.28 -3.18 -2.40
N ALA A 100 13.48 -2.10 -1.64
CA ALA A 100 14.79 -1.50 -1.44
C ALA A 100 15.65 -2.35 -0.48
N SER A 101 15.03 -2.88 0.57
CA SER A 101 15.64 -3.76 1.56
C SER A 101 14.59 -4.69 2.19
N LEU A 102 15.05 -5.80 2.75
CA LEU A 102 14.21 -6.79 3.43
C LEU A 102 14.39 -6.67 4.94
N LEU A 103 13.30 -6.73 5.70
CA LEU A 103 13.28 -6.61 7.17
C LEU A 103 13.03 -7.97 7.85
N VAL A 104 12.88 -9.03 7.06
CA VAL A 104 12.60 -10.40 7.49
C VAL A 104 13.52 -11.38 6.81
N LYS A 105 13.58 -12.60 7.35
CA LYS A 105 14.36 -13.72 6.80
C LYS A 105 13.49 -14.95 6.56
N ALA A 106 13.94 -15.82 5.65
CA ALA A 106 13.29 -17.11 5.42
C ALA A 106 13.17 -17.90 6.74
N GLY A 107 12.03 -18.58 6.92
CA GLY A 107 11.68 -19.31 8.13
C GLY A 107 10.95 -18.49 9.19
N GLN A 108 11.04 -17.16 9.17
CA GLN A 108 10.38 -16.27 10.13
C GLN A 108 8.85 -16.39 10.06
N ARG A 109 8.19 -16.45 11.22
CA ARG A 109 6.73 -16.31 11.33
C ARG A 109 6.37 -14.83 11.37
N VAL A 110 5.30 -14.46 10.68
CA VAL A 110 4.81 -13.08 10.59
C VAL A 110 3.28 -13.06 10.75
N ALA A 111 2.77 -11.92 11.20
CA ALA A 111 1.35 -11.63 11.34
C ALA A 111 1.02 -10.24 10.80
N SER A 112 -0.26 -9.96 10.51
CA SER A 112 -0.71 -8.64 10.07
C SER A 112 -0.14 -7.52 10.94
N GLY A 113 0.40 -6.49 10.30
CA GLY A 113 1.08 -5.36 10.94
C GLY A 113 2.61 -5.46 10.98
N ASP A 114 3.17 -6.67 10.95
CA ASP A 114 4.61 -6.88 10.97
C ASP A 114 5.27 -6.26 9.72
N ALA A 115 6.38 -5.57 9.93
CA ALA A 115 7.17 -5.02 8.84
C ALA A 115 7.92 -6.15 8.09
N LEU A 116 7.79 -6.17 6.76
CA LEU A 116 8.37 -7.18 5.90
C LEU A 116 9.56 -6.65 5.10
N ALA A 117 9.43 -5.45 4.56
CA ALA A 117 10.41 -4.86 3.65
C ALA A 117 10.23 -3.34 3.57
N VAL A 118 11.14 -2.67 2.86
CA VAL A 118 11.01 -1.26 2.49
C VAL A 118 10.73 -1.17 0.99
N MET A 119 9.72 -0.41 0.60
CA MET A 119 9.36 -0.13 -0.79
C MET A 119 10.54 0.45 -1.57
N GLY A 120 10.79 -0.07 -2.76
CA GLY A 120 11.90 0.34 -3.61
C GLY A 120 11.55 0.25 -5.08
N ASN A 121 12.56 0.13 -5.92
CA ASN A 121 12.43 -0.07 -7.37
C ASN A 121 13.50 -1.06 -7.87
N THR A 122 13.87 -2.07 -7.07
CA THR A 122 14.91 -3.03 -7.49
C THR A 122 14.38 -4.04 -8.52
N GLY A 123 15.27 -4.69 -9.26
CA GLY A 123 14.88 -5.62 -10.34
C GLY A 123 14.49 -4.87 -11.62
N ASN A 124 13.48 -5.36 -12.33
CA ASN A 124 13.02 -4.74 -13.57
C ASN A 124 12.25 -3.42 -13.34
N ALA A 125 11.77 -3.14 -12.13
CA ALA A 125 11.13 -1.87 -11.78
C ALA A 125 12.07 -0.66 -11.97
N ALA A 126 13.39 -0.84 -11.84
CA ALA A 126 14.37 0.19 -12.15
C ALA A 126 14.41 0.56 -13.64
N LEU A 127 13.86 -0.29 -14.51
CA LEU A 127 13.83 -0.14 -15.96
C LEU A 127 12.46 0.33 -16.47
N ALA A 128 11.49 0.59 -15.58
CA ALA A 128 10.22 1.20 -15.97
C ALA A 128 10.45 2.63 -16.50
N ASP A 129 9.51 3.14 -17.28
CA ASP A 129 9.57 4.48 -17.89
C ASP A 129 8.29 5.29 -17.60
N PRO A 130 8.32 6.29 -16.71
CA PRO A 130 9.45 6.63 -15.83
C PRO A 130 9.65 5.58 -14.73
N PRO A 131 10.89 5.40 -14.21
CA PRO A 131 11.12 4.53 -13.08
C PRO A 131 10.48 5.14 -11.82
N TYR A 132 9.81 4.31 -11.02
CA TYR A 132 9.19 4.75 -9.77
C TYR A 132 9.24 3.65 -8.72
N ARG A 133 9.31 4.07 -7.46
CA ARG A 133 9.28 3.14 -6.32
C ARG A 133 7.87 2.64 -6.07
N HIS A 134 7.73 1.33 -5.96
CA HIS A 134 6.48 0.64 -5.66
C HIS A 134 6.77 -0.74 -5.06
N CYS A 135 5.76 -1.37 -4.47
CA CYS A 135 5.75 -2.80 -4.23
C CYS A 135 4.92 -3.45 -5.33
N HIS A 136 5.49 -4.41 -6.05
CA HIS A 136 4.69 -5.32 -6.86
C HIS A 136 4.15 -6.42 -5.94
N LEU A 137 2.84 -6.39 -5.70
CA LEU A 137 2.13 -7.35 -4.86
C LEU A 137 1.46 -8.41 -5.73
N GLU A 138 1.93 -9.65 -5.63
CA GLU A 138 1.20 -10.79 -6.18
C GLU A 138 0.64 -11.67 -5.08
N VAL A 139 -0.53 -12.25 -5.35
CA VAL A 139 -1.14 -13.27 -4.49
C VAL A 139 -1.41 -14.51 -5.32
N ARG A 140 -1.15 -15.69 -4.77
CA ARG A 140 -1.21 -16.97 -5.53
C ARG A 140 -1.82 -18.08 -4.70
N ALA A 141 -2.51 -19.01 -5.35
CA ALA A 141 -3.05 -20.21 -4.70
C ALA A 141 -1.99 -21.24 -4.32
N ALA A 142 -0.94 -21.34 -5.13
CA ALA A 142 0.19 -22.24 -4.93
C ALA A 142 1.51 -21.52 -5.20
N ALA A 143 2.61 -22.03 -4.65
CA ALA A 143 3.94 -21.53 -4.95
C ALA A 143 4.22 -21.64 -6.46
N GLY A 144 4.63 -20.54 -7.10
CA GLY A 144 4.87 -20.51 -8.55
C GLY A 144 3.61 -20.54 -9.43
N GLY A 145 2.40 -20.61 -8.87
CA GLY A 145 1.14 -20.60 -9.63
C GLY A 145 0.81 -19.26 -10.30
N VAL A 146 -0.31 -19.17 -11.01
CA VAL A 146 -0.75 -17.91 -11.63
C VAL A 146 -1.16 -16.89 -10.56
N GLY A 147 -0.89 -15.61 -10.82
CA GLY A 147 -1.35 -14.50 -9.98
C GLY A 147 -2.88 -14.42 -9.92
N LEU A 148 -3.42 -14.15 -8.74
CA LEU A 148 -4.84 -13.88 -8.50
C LEU A 148 -5.02 -12.39 -8.14
N ASP A 149 -6.27 -11.93 -8.09
CA ASP A 149 -6.61 -10.55 -7.73
C ASP A 149 -6.09 -10.20 -6.31
N PRO A 150 -5.15 -9.25 -6.16
CA PRO A 150 -4.54 -8.91 -4.88
C PRO A 150 -5.28 -7.80 -4.12
N THR A 151 -6.34 -7.20 -4.67
CA THR A 151 -6.98 -5.97 -4.16
C THR A 151 -7.35 -6.02 -2.67
N VAL A 152 -7.89 -7.15 -2.22
CA VAL A 152 -8.26 -7.34 -0.80
C VAL A 152 -7.05 -7.25 0.15
N TYR A 153 -5.88 -7.70 -0.30
CA TYR A 153 -4.62 -7.66 0.47
C TYR A 153 -3.92 -6.31 0.30
N ALA A 154 -4.02 -5.72 -0.89
CA ALA A 154 -3.48 -4.40 -1.20
C ALA A 154 -4.19 -3.28 -0.43
N GLY A 155 -5.45 -3.49 -0.03
CA GLY A 155 -6.27 -2.49 0.65
C GLY A 155 -6.78 -1.38 -0.28
N CYS A 156 -6.82 -1.65 -1.59
CA CYS A 156 -7.23 -0.71 -2.62
C CYS A 156 -7.94 -1.41 -3.77
N GLU A 157 -8.68 -0.66 -4.58
CA GLU A 157 -9.32 -1.18 -5.78
C GLU A 157 -8.30 -1.42 -6.90
N ASN A 158 -8.67 -2.21 -7.91
CA ASN A 158 -7.86 -2.42 -9.12
C ASN A 158 -8.06 -1.27 -10.13
N ALA A 159 -7.90 -0.03 -9.66
CA ALA A 159 -8.04 1.18 -10.44
C ALA A 159 -6.94 2.17 -10.07
N VAL A 160 -6.67 3.14 -10.95
CA VAL A 160 -5.73 4.23 -10.64
C VAL A 160 -6.37 5.15 -9.61
N GLY A 161 -5.63 5.47 -8.57
CA GLY A 161 -6.13 6.33 -7.50
C GLY A 161 -5.30 6.24 -6.22
N VAL A 162 -5.63 7.10 -5.27
CA VAL A 162 -5.12 7.07 -3.90
C VAL A 162 -6.24 6.55 -3.00
N TYR A 163 -5.94 5.53 -2.22
CA TYR A 163 -6.86 4.77 -1.39
C TYR A 163 -6.39 4.78 0.07
N GLY A 164 -7.27 4.37 0.97
CA GLY A 164 -7.02 4.40 2.41
C GLY A 164 -7.68 5.59 3.07
N ALA A 165 -7.96 5.44 4.37
CA ALA A 165 -8.64 6.47 5.13
C ALA A 165 -7.64 7.56 5.53
N ALA A 166 -7.83 8.78 5.01
CA ALA A 166 -7.62 9.95 5.84
C ALA A 166 -8.38 9.67 7.14
N GLY A 167 -7.67 9.65 8.28
CA GLY A 167 -8.31 9.43 9.58
C GLY A 167 -9.54 10.33 9.70
N ARG A 168 -10.63 9.86 10.33
CA ARG A 168 -11.94 10.53 10.46
C ARG A 168 -11.82 12.05 10.28
N MET A 169 -12.08 12.53 9.06
CA MET A 169 -12.18 13.96 8.81
C MET A 169 -13.49 14.42 9.43
N GLN A 170 -13.42 15.29 10.45
CA GLN A 170 -14.60 15.97 10.95
C GLN A 170 -14.86 17.18 10.05
N VAL A 171 -16.03 17.22 9.40
CA VAL A 171 -16.50 18.44 8.74
C VAL A 171 -17.17 19.31 9.81
N ILE A 172 -16.62 20.49 10.06
CA ILE A 172 -17.21 21.50 10.94
C ILE A 172 -17.85 22.55 10.03
N THR A 173 -19.18 22.54 9.95
CA THR A 173 -19.94 23.57 9.23
C THR A 173 -20.29 24.69 10.21
N VAL A 174 -19.84 25.91 9.91
CA VAL A 174 -20.23 27.12 10.63
C VAL A 174 -21.11 27.95 9.69
N GLY A 175 -22.33 28.27 10.13
CA GLY A 175 -23.28 29.08 9.35
C GLY A 175 -22.98 30.59 9.43
N PRO A 176 -23.92 31.46 9.05
CA PRO A 176 -23.78 32.89 9.29
C PRO A 176 -23.57 33.12 10.79
N VAL A 177 -22.46 33.75 11.14
CA VAL A 177 -22.06 34.02 12.52
C VAL A 177 -21.71 35.49 12.67
N THR A 178 -21.85 36.03 13.87
CA THR A 178 -21.36 37.38 14.15
C THR A 178 -19.83 37.40 14.20
N GLN A 179 -19.22 38.59 14.17
CA GLN A 179 -17.78 38.73 14.43
C GLN A 179 -17.37 38.11 15.77
N GLY A 180 -18.16 38.34 16.82
CA GLY A 180 -17.87 37.80 18.16
C GLY A 180 -17.88 36.26 18.20
N ASP A 181 -18.81 35.63 17.48
CA ASP A 181 -18.87 34.17 17.34
C ASP A 181 -17.66 33.63 16.56
N ALA A 182 -17.26 34.30 15.47
CA ALA A 182 -16.07 33.94 14.70
C ALA A 182 -14.79 34.06 15.53
N ASP A 183 -14.67 35.12 16.33
CA ASP A 183 -13.54 35.34 17.24
C ASP A 183 -13.48 34.25 18.32
N ALA A 184 -14.62 33.87 18.89
CA ALA A 184 -14.69 32.80 19.88
C ALA A 184 -14.22 31.44 19.31
N VAL A 185 -14.59 31.12 18.07
CA VAL A 185 -14.10 29.91 17.39
C VAL A 185 -12.60 29.99 17.14
N LEU A 186 -12.11 31.15 16.69
CA LEU A 186 -10.67 31.38 16.47
C LEU A 186 -9.87 31.19 17.75
N GLU A 187 -10.35 31.69 18.90
CA GLU A 187 -9.69 31.51 20.20
C GLU A 187 -9.60 30.03 20.61
N VAL A 188 -10.66 29.25 20.39
CA VAL A 188 -10.62 27.79 20.62
C VAL A 188 -9.58 27.15 19.71
N CYS A 189 -9.53 27.52 18.43
CA CYS A 189 -8.56 26.99 17.48
C CYS A 189 -7.11 27.37 17.83
N ARG A 190 -6.86 28.59 18.32
CA ARG A 190 -5.56 29.03 18.84
C ARG A 190 -5.14 28.22 20.06
N ALA A 191 -6.03 28.08 21.05
CA ALA A 191 -5.76 27.32 22.27
C ALA A 191 -5.45 25.83 21.99
N ARG A 192 -5.89 25.30 20.85
CA ARG A 192 -5.61 23.93 20.40
C ARG A 192 -4.43 23.82 19.43
N GLY A 193 -3.74 24.92 19.11
CA GLY A 193 -2.61 24.96 18.17
C GLY A 193 -2.99 24.74 16.70
N LEU A 194 -4.28 24.85 16.37
CA LEU A 194 -4.77 24.59 15.00
C LEU A 194 -4.39 25.70 14.03
N VAL A 195 -4.25 26.94 14.52
CA VAL A 195 -3.81 28.08 13.71
C VAL A 195 -2.32 27.93 13.38
N ASP A 196 -1.48 27.63 14.37
CA ASP A 196 -0.04 27.44 14.20
C ASP A 196 0.28 26.26 13.28
N ALA A 197 -0.55 25.21 13.34
CA ALA A 197 -0.48 24.06 12.44
C ALA A 197 -1.02 24.35 11.02
N GLY A 198 -1.57 25.54 10.75
CA GLY A 198 -2.18 25.89 9.46
C GLY A 198 -3.51 25.17 9.16
N LEU A 199 -4.13 24.58 10.18
CA LEU A 199 -5.37 23.77 10.07
C LEU A 199 -6.65 24.60 10.25
N TYR A 200 -6.55 25.84 10.72
CA TYR A 200 -7.69 26.76 10.84
C TYR A 200 -7.28 28.19 10.47
N ARG A 201 -8.12 28.87 9.69
CA ARG A 201 -8.01 30.29 9.36
C ARG A 201 -9.38 30.94 9.47
N SER A 202 -9.44 32.06 10.19
CA SER A 202 -10.62 32.94 10.22
C SER A 202 -10.40 34.09 9.24
N GLU A 203 -11.18 34.15 8.16
CA GLU A 203 -11.13 35.21 7.17
C GLU A 203 -12.55 35.51 6.64
N TRP A 204 -12.88 36.79 6.49
CA TRP A 204 -14.11 37.20 5.81
C TRP A 204 -13.88 37.22 4.31
N ARG A 205 -14.85 36.70 3.56
CA ARG A 205 -14.91 36.83 2.11
C ARG A 205 -16.25 37.42 1.73
N ASP A 206 -16.22 38.37 0.80
CA ASP A 206 -17.45 38.81 0.13
C ASP A 206 -18.06 37.60 -0.62
N ALA A 207 -19.38 37.55 -0.65
CA ALA A 207 -20.14 36.47 -1.27
C ALA A 207 -19.97 36.43 -2.80
#